data_AF-A0A319BZC9-F1
#
_entry.id   AF-A0A319BZC9-F1
#
_cell.length_a   1.000
_cell.length_b   1.000
_cell.length_c   1.000
_cell.angle_alpha   90.00
_cell.angle_beta   90.00
_cell.angle_gamma   90.00
#
_symmetry.space_group_name_H-M   'P 1'
#
loop_
_entity.id
_entity.type
_entity.pdbx_description
1 polymer ?
#
loop_
_entity_poly.entity_id
_entity_poly.type
_entity_poly.pdbx_seq_one_letter_code
_entity_poly.pdbx_strand_id
1 'polypeptide(L)'
;MELLAIAGLLWAISKALITASWAALKAPMIGPRGGATATKHIVAMAVRTFFETVTIDQFRYAYSPETSARLLEAWARRTNTTLKTVKLPDGTTAFWLGNPDAERLLLHLPGGAY
;
A
#
# COMPACT_ATOMS: atom_id res chain seq x y z
N MET A 1 23.78 2.44 -6.63
CA MET A 1 22.58 2.57 -5.77
C MET A 1 21.50 1.56 -6.14
N GLU A 2 21.14 1.42 -7.42
CA GLU A 2 20.16 0.44 -7.96
C GLU A 2 20.30 -0.98 -7.36
N LEU A 3 21.49 -1.58 -7.41
CA LEU A 3 21.71 -2.96 -6.95
C LEU A 3 21.42 -3.16 -5.45
N LEU A 4 21.75 -2.17 -4.61
CA LEU A 4 21.48 -2.21 -3.18
C LEU A 4 19.99 -2.05 -2.87
N ALA A 5 19.28 -1.22 -3.65
CA ALA A 5 17.84 -1.06 -3.53
C ALA A 5 17.11 -2.36 -3.91
N ILE A 6 17.50 -2.98 -5.03
CA ILE A 6 16.95 -4.27 -5.49
C ILE A 6 17.23 -5.38 -4.46
N ALA A 7 18.48 -5.51 -4.00
CA ALA A 7 18.84 -6.52 -3.00
C ALA A 7 18.06 -6.33 -1.68
N GLY A 8 17.91 -5.08 -1.24
CA GLY A 8 17.13 -4.74 -0.06
C GLY A 8 15.64 -5.05 -0.19
N LEU A 9 15.04 -4.79 -1.35
CA LEU A 9 13.65 -5.18 -1.65
C LEU A 9 13.48 -6.70 -1.66
N LEU A 10 14.38 -7.42 -2.33
CA LEU A 10 14.36 -8.89 -2.35
C LEU A 10 14.48 -9.47 -0.94
N TRP A 11 15.30 -8.85 -0.09
CA TRP A 11 15.43 -9.22 1.31
C TRP A 11 14.14 -8.97 2.11
N ALA A 12 13.52 -7.81 1.96
CA ALA A 12 12.25 -7.47 2.63
C ALA A 12 11.12 -8.42 2.21
N ILE A 13 11.01 -8.72 0.91
CA ILE A 13 10.05 -9.68 0.37
C ILE A 13 10.31 -11.08 0.93
N SER A 14 11.58 -11.53 0.93
CA SER A 14 11.96 -12.85 1.43
C SER A 14 11.61 -13.01 2.91
N LYS A 15 11.91 -12.01 3.75
CA LYS A 15 11.51 -12.03 5.16
C LYS A 15 9.99 -12.08 5.33
N ALA A 16 9.25 -11.26 4.59
CA ALA A 16 7.79 -11.24 4.67
C ALA A 16 7.19 -12.61 4.30
N LEU A 17 7.71 -13.26 3.26
CA LEU A 17 7.27 -14.60 2.84
C LEU A 17 7.62 -15.68 3.87
N ILE A 18 8.82 -15.64 4.44
CA ILE A 18 9.23 -16.57 5.51
C ILE A 18 8.29 -16.42 6.72
N THR A 19 8.05 -15.19 7.18
CA THR A 19 7.16 -14.93 8.32
C THR A 19 5.71 -15.35 8.03
N ALA A 20 5.20 -15.07 6.83
CA ALA A 20 3.87 -15.48 6.41
C ALA A 20 3.74 -17.00 6.37
N SER A 21 4.73 -17.70 5.83
CA SER A 21 4.76 -19.16 5.75
C SER A 21 4.81 -19.79 7.14
N TRP A 22 5.61 -19.21 8.05
CA TRP A 22 5.66 -19.63 9.44
C TRP A 22 4.34 -19.42 10.18
N ALA A 23 3.68 -18.27 9.96
CA ALA A 23 2.36 -17.98 10.51
C ALA A 23 1.31 -18.96 9.96
N ALA A 24 1.38 -19.30 8.67
CA ALA A 24 0.49 -20.26 8.04
C ALA A 24 0.68 -21.67 8.59
N LEU A 25 1.92 -22.11 8.79
CA LEU A 25 2.23 -23.41 9.39
C LEU A 25 1.69 -23.53 10.83
N LYS A 26 1.70 -22.42 11.58
CA LYS A 26 1.16 -22.37 12.95
C LYS A 26 -0.34 -22.18 13.01
N ALA A 27 -1.00 -21.76 11.92
CA ALA A 27 -2.42 -21.45 11.91
C ALA A 27 -3.33 -22.59 12.45
N PRO A 28 -3.09 -23.88 12.14
CA PRO A 28 -3.88 -24.98 12.69
C PRO A 28 -3.77 -25.13 14.22
N MET A 29 -2.70 -24.60 14.83
CA MET A 29 -2.45 -24.71 16.27
C MET A 29 -3.14 -23.60 17.10
N ILE A 30 -3.79 -22.63 16.45
CA ILE A 30 -4.44 -21.47 17.11
C ILE A 30 -5.85 -21.83 17.66
N GLY A 31 -6.26 -23.10 17.50
CA GLY A 31 -7.50 -23.63 18.05
C GLY A 31 -8.76 -23.21 17.28
N PRO A 32 -9.94 -23.69 17.72
CA PRO A 32 -11.18 -23.64 16.93
C PRO A 32 -11.70 -22.23 16.61
N ARG A 33 -11.34 -21.24 17.44
CA ARG A 33 -11.75 -19.83 17.26
C ARG A 33 -10.77 -19.01 16.40
N GLY A 34 -9.54 -19.48 16.21
CA GLY A 34 -8.49 -18.77 15.48
C GLY A 34 -8.54 -18.94 13.95
N GLY A 35 -9.13 -20.04 13.47
CA GLY A 35 -9.17 -20.39 12.05
C GLY A 35 -9.84 -19.33 11.15
N ALA A 36 -10.95 -18.73 11.60
CA ALA A 36 -11.65 -17.67 10.86
C ALA A 36 -10.82 -16.39 10.68
N THR A 37 -9.77 -16.20 11.50
CA THR A 37 -8.86 -15.06 11.46
C THR A 37 -7.46 -15.39 10.96
N ALA A 38 -7.17 -16.67 10.70
CA ALA A 38 -5.84 -17.15 10.34
C ALA A 38 -5.31 -16.44 9.09
N THR A 39 -6.11 -16.34 8.03
CA THR A 39 -5.72 -15.65 6.79
C THR A 39 -5.41 -14.17 7.04
N LYS A 40 -6.24 -13.48 7.83
CA LYS A 40 -6.00 -12.07 8.19
C LYS A 40 -4.70 -11.92 8.98
N HIS A 41 -4.43 -12.83 9.91
CA HIS A 41 -3.20 -12.84 10.69
C HIS A 41 -1.97 -13.07 9.80
N ILE A 42 -2.01 -14.05 8.91
CA ILE A 42 -0.92 -14.35 7.96
C ILE A 42 -0.60 -13.14 7.09
N VAL A 43 -1.64 -12.52 6.49
CA VAL A 43 -1.48 -11.34 5.64
C VAL A 43 -0.94 -10.16 6.44
N ALA A 44 -1.50 -9.89 7.62
CA ALA A 44 -1.05 -8.79 8.48
C ALA A 44 0.42 -8.96 8.91
N MET A 45 0.84 -10.19 9.24
CA MET A 45 2.24 -10.50 9.56
C MET A 45 3.16 -10.25 8.36
N ALA A 46 2.77 -10.69 7.16
CA ALA A 46 3.53 -10.46 5.93
C ALA A 46 3.73 -8.96 5.66
N VAL A 47 2.63 -8.20 5.68
CA VAL A 47 2.61 -6.75 5.45
C VAL A 47 3.47 -6.04 6.50
N ARG A 48 3.32 -6.38 7.78
CA ARG A 48 4.08 -5.79 8.87
C ARG A 48 5.58 -6.05 8.73
N THR A 49 5.99 -7.30 8.50
CA THR A 49 7.41 -7.65 8.31
C THR A 49 8.01 -6.94 7.10
N PHE A 50 7.26 -6.80 6.00
CA PHE A 50 7.71 -6.06 4.82
C PHE A 50 7.99 -4.60 5.18
N PHE A 51 7.03 -3.90 5.77
CA PHE A 51 7.18 -2.48 6.13
C PHE A 51 8.16 -2.21 7.27
N GLU A 52 8.39 -3.18 8.16
CA GLU A 52 9.46 -3.10 9.18
C GLU A 52 10.86 -3.32 8.60
N THR A 53 10.98 -3.94 7.42
CA THR A 53 12.27 -4.28 6.81
C THR A 53 12.68 -3.32 5.69
N VAL A 54 11.73 -2.84 4.90
CA VAL A 54 12.02 -1.97 3.75
C VAL A 54 12.36 -0.55 4.20
N THR A 55 13.39 0.06 3.62
CA THR A 55 13.68 1.49 3.84
C THR A 55 12.82 2.36 2.94
N ILE A 56 12.67 3.65 3.28
CA ILE A 56 11.92 4.61 2.44
C ILE A 56 12.51 4.70 1.03
N ASP A 57 13.84 4.66 0.89
CA ASP A 57 14.49 4.74 -0.43
C ASP A 57 14.23 3.49 -1.27
N GLN A 58 14.26 2.30 -0.66
CA GLN A 58 13.90 1.04 -1.32
C GLN A 58 12.42 1.04 -1.71
N PHE A 59 11.55 1.54 -0.84
CA PHE A 59 10.13 1.66 -1.12
C PHE A 59 9.87 2.61 -2.30
N ARG A 60 10.49 3.80 -2.31
CA ARG A 60 10.40 4.77 -3.41
C ARG A 60 11.00 4.26 -4.72
N TYR A 61 12.02 3.40 -4.64
CA TYR A 61 12.56 2.72 -5.82
C TYR A 61 11.52 1.78 -6.46
N ALA A 62 10.84 0.97 -5.63
CA ALA A 62 9.80 0.06 -6.11
C ALA A 62 8.49 0.78 -6.51
N TYR A 63 8.15 1.86 -5.79
CA TYR A 63 6.94 2.64 -5.97
C TYR A 63 7.30 4.06 -6.36
N SER A 64 7.34 4.31 -7.67
CA SER A 64 7.54 5.66 -8.18
C SER A 64 6.42 6.59 -7.66
N PRO A 65 6.69 7.90 -7.48
CA PRO A 65 5.67 8.86 -7.06
C PRO A 65 4.43 8.89 -7.97
N GLU A 66 4.58 8.49 -9.23
CA GLU A 66 3.50 8.41 -10.22
C GLU A 66 2.60 7.19 -10.03
N THR A 67 3.04 6.19 -9.26
CA THR A 67 2.31 4.93 -9.08
C THR A 67 0.93 5.17 -8.46
N SER A 68 0.85 6.04 -7.45
CA SER A 68 -0.42 6.39 -6.79
C SER A 68 -1.41 7.05 -7.75
N ALA A 69 -0.93 8.00 -8.57
CA ALA A 69 -1.73 8.66 -9.60
C ALA A 69 -2.29 7.63 -10.60
N ARG A 70 -1.41 6.76 -11.11
CA ARG A 70 -1.78 5.71 -12.08
C ARG A 70 -2.80 4.74 -11.50
N LEU A 71 -2.65 4.34 -10.24
CA LEU A 71 -3.59 3.44 -9.56
C LEU A 71 -4.96 4.11 -9.37
N LEU A 72 -4.99 5.37 -8.98
CA LEU A 72 -6.23 6.12 -8.79
C LEU A 72 -6.96 6.32 -10.13
N GLU A 73 -6.23 6.65 -11.20
CA GLU A 73 -6.79 6.71 -12.55
C GLU A 73 -7.32 5.36 -13.03
N ALA A 74 -6.58 4.27 -12.80
CA ALA A 74 -7.02 2.93 -13.19
C ALA A 74 -8.27 2.52 -12.43
N TRP A 75 -8.34 2.83 -11.14
CA TRP A 75 -9.54 2.62 -10.33
C TRP A 75 -10.72 3.45 -10.85
N ALA A 76 -10.53 4.74 -11.11
CA ALA A 76 -11.57 5.64 -11.61
C ALA A 76 -12.14 5.17 -12.96
N ARG A 77 -11.29 4.68 -13.87
CA ARG A 77 -11.71 4.06 -15.13
C ARG A 77 -12.55 2.80 -14.90
N ARG A 78 -12.15 1.94 -13.96
CA ARG A 78 -12.88 0.70 -13.64
C ARG A 78 -14.24 0.96 -13.02
N THR A 79 -14.37 2.03 -12.23
CA THR A 79 -15.61 2.38 -11.53
C THR A 79 -16.47 3.40 -12.27
N ASN A 80 -16.09 3.81 -13.49
CA ASN A 80 -16.71 4.91 -14.23
C ASN A 80 -16.86 6.20 -13.39
N THR A 81 -15.89 6.45 -12.50
CA THR A 81 -15.87 7.64 -11.64
C THR A 81 -15.10 8.75 -12.32
N THR A 82 -15.65 9.96 -12.33
CA THR A 82 -14.93 11.15 -12.80
C THR A 82 -13.83 11.52 -11.81
N LEU A 83 -12.58 11.42 -12.25
CA LEU A 83 -11.40 11.89 -11.54
C LEU A 83 -10.87 13.13 -12.26
N LYS A 84 -10.71 14.25 -11.56
CA LYS A 84 -10.02 15.43 -12.11
C LYS A 84 -8.67 15.58 -11.44
N THR A 85 -7.61 15.59 -12.23
CA THR A 85 -6.27 15.94 -11.75
C THR A 85 -6.14 17.46 -11.71
N VAL A 86 -5.73 17.99 -10.56
CA VAL A 86 -5.60 19.43 -10.32
C VAL A 86 -4.18 19.73 -9.85
N LYS A 87 -3.64 20.88 -10.27
CA LYS A 87 -2.37 21.40 -9.75
C LYS A 87 -2.67 22.49 -8.74
N LEU A 88 -2.18 22.31 -7.52
CA LEU A 88 -2.26 23.30 -6.45
C LEU A 88 -1.27 24.45 -6.71
N PRO A 89 -1.45 25.63 -6.06
CA PRO A 89 -0.59 26.80 -6.27
C PRO A 89 0.90 26.56 -5.99
N ASP A 90 1.22 25.60 -5.13
CA ASP A 90 2.57 25.17 -4.79
C ASP A 90 3.18 24.15 -5.78
N GLY A 91 2.42 23.75 -6.82
CA GLY A 91 2.81 22.76 -7.82
C GLY A 91 2.43 21.32 -7.47
N THR A 92 1.89 21.08 -6.27
CA THR A 92 1.46 19.75 -5.81
C THR A 92 0.32 19.21 -6.69
N THR A 93 0.39 17.94 -7.08
CA THR A 93 -0.70 17.26 -7.80
C THR A 93 -1.75 16.79 -6.79
N ALA A 94 -2.97 17.26 -6.95
CA ALA A 94 -4.14 16.80 -6.21
C ALA A 94 -5.13 16.08 -7.14
N PHE A 95 -5.97 15.23 -6.56
CA PHE A 95 -7.00 14.50 -7.28
C PHE A 95 -8.37 14.83 -6.70
N TRP A 96 -9.27 15.31 -7.56
CA TRP A 96 -10.64 15.61 -7.20
C TRP A 96 -11.56 14.48 -7.59
N LEU A 97 -12.40 14.08 -6.65
CA LEU A 97 -13.42 13.05 -6.79
C LEU A 97 -14.78 13.68 -6.51
N GLY A 98 -15.73 13.58 -7.45
CA GLY A 98 -17.10 14.08 -7.28
C GLY A 98 -17.32 15.53 -7.75
N ASN A 99 -18.34 16.19 -7.18
CA ASN A 99 -18.79 17.51 -7.61
C ASN A 99 -17.90 18.63 -7.05
N PRO A 100 -17.26 19.48 -7.90
CA PRO A 100 -16.52 20.64 -7.44
C PRO A 100 -17.36 21.70 -6.71
N ASP A 101 -18.67 21.75 -7.00
CA ASP A 101 -19.59 22.75 -6.44
C ASP A 101 -20.34 22.24 -5.20
N ALA A 102 -19.83 21.16 -4.57
CA ALA A 102 -20.44 20.62 -3.36
C ALA A 102 -20.29 21.60 -2.17
N GLU A 103 -21.32 21.69 -1.33
CA GLU A 103 -21.32 22.54 -0.12
C GLU A 103 -20.20 22.13 0.88
N ARG A 104 -19.77 20.86 0.84
CA ARG A 104 -18.77 20.31 1.76
C ARG A 104 -17.66 19.64 0.98
N LEU A 105 -16.43 19.93 1.39
CA LEU A 105 -15.21 19.32 0.86
C LEU A 105 -14.62 18.36 1.89
N LEU A 106 -14.28 17.14 1.46
CA LEU A 106 -13.49 16.21 2.26
C LEU A 106 -12.05 16.17 1.72
N LEU A 107 -11.10 16.63 2.52
CA LEU A 107 -9.67 16.48 2.24
C LEU A 107 -9.20 15.12 2.75
N HIS A 108 -8.83 14.22 1.83
CA HIS A 108 -8.25 12.93 2.18
C HIS A 108 -6.74 12.94 1.96
N LEU A 109 -5.99 12.81 3.05
CA LEU A 109 -4.55 12.59 3.04
C LEU A 109 -4.32 11.10 3.38
N PRO A 110 -3.85 10.27 2.43
CA PRO A 110 -3.65 8.86 2.70
C PRO A 110 -2.54 8.68 3.75
N GLY A 111 -2.78 7.81 4.72
CA GLY A 111 -1.74 7.37 5.66
C GLY A 111 -0.83 6.31 5.03
N GLY A 112 0.09 5.76 5.83
CA GLY A 112 0.94 4.63 5.42
C GLY A 112 2.43 4.90 5.33
N ALA A 113 2.95 5.74 6.25
CA ALA A 113 4.38 6.08 6.47
C ALA A 113 4.89 7.40 5.86
N TYR A 114 4.13 8.49 6.08
CA TYR A 114 4.46 9.90 5.76
C TYR A 114 4.52 10.24 4.27
#